data_AF-V5SJ43-F1
#
_entry.id   AF-V5SJ43-F1
#
_cell.length_a   1.000
_cell.length_b   1.000
_cell.length_c   1.000
_cell.angle_alpha   90.00
_cell.angle_beta   90.00
_cell.angle_gamma   90.00
#
_symmetry.space_group_name_H-M   'P 1'
#
loop_
_entity.id
_entity.type
_entity.pdbx_description
1 polymer ?
#
loop_
_entity_poly.entity_id
_entity_poly.type
_entity_poly.pdbx_seq_one_letter_code
_entity_poly.pdbx_strand_id
1 'polypeptide(L)'
;MKTTPALALIAALLTWASPAAAEERTMCLAACEETTQTCLDTVYDAYDACGPAANESCDRAAPAEKMKCLSTALQACSRTRVSETQSCRATLKSCAASCGPRDAGQYEFWCELEADMPTEDVHIRMNSFCVGPPGVSPGEQHDHCVKLFTPTDPAMGYALDCSPLL
;
A
#
# COMPACT_ATOMS: atom_id res chain seq x y z
N MET A 1 16.48 -68.83 -19.73
CA MET A 1 15.97 -67.92 -18.69
C MET A 1 16.35 -66.50 -19.11
N LYS A 2 15.37 -65.67 -19.53
CA LYS A 2 14.82 -64.51 -18.80
C LYS A 2 15.88 -63.40 -18.60
N THR A 3 15.74 -62.11 -18.94
CA THR A 3 14.68 -61.24 -19.50
C THR A 3 15.33 -59.85 -19.72
N THR A 4 15.04 -59.20 -20.86
CA THR A 4 14.75 -57.77 -21.13
C THR A 4 15.46 -56.60 -20.39
N PRO A 5 15.84 -55.50 -21.10
CA PRO A 5 16.34 -54.25 -20.52
C PRO A 5 15.21 -53.39 -19.92
N ALA A 6 15.47 -52.70 -18.79
CA ALA A 6 14.57 -51.72 -18.18
C ALA A 6 15.32 -50.38 -18.08
N LEU A 7 14.93 -49.37 -18.86
CA LEU A 7 13.93 -48.34 -18.55
C LEU A 7 14.41 -47.30 -17.54
N ALA A 8 14.73 -46.13 -18.10
CA ALA A 8 14.45 -44.77 -17.64
C ALA A 8 14.40 -44.48 -16.13
N LEU A 9 15.24 -43.54 -15.70
CA LEU A 9 14.90 -42.60 -14.64
C LEU A 9 15.23 -41.18 -15.13
N ILE A 10 14.19 -40.56 -15.69
CA ILE A 10 14.10 -39.11 -15.83
C ILE A 10 14.07 -38.58 -14.40
N ALA A 11 15.15 -37.93 -13.98
CA ALA A 11 15.19 -37.16 -12.75
C ALA A 11 14.32 -35.91 -12.94
N ALA A 12 13.02 -36.06 -12.65
CA ALA A 12 12.14 -34.93 -12.44
C ALA A 12 12.60 -34.20 -11.18
N LEU A 13 13.37 -33.12 -11.38
CA LEU A 13 13.64 -32.10 -10.38
C LEU A 13 12.32 -31.43 -10.00
N LEU A 14 11.63 -32.00 -9.03
CA LEU A 14 10.61 -31.30 -8.26
C LEU A 14 11.35 -30.24 -7.43
N THR A 15 11.47 -29.03 -7.97
CA THR A 15 11.87 -27.84 -7.22
C THR A 15 10.77 -27.53 -6.22
N TRP A 16 10.91 -28.08 -5.01
CA TRP A 16 10.12 -27.65 -3.87
C TRP A 16 10.60 -26.24 -3.57
N ALA A 17 9.74 -25.25 -3.84
CA ALA A 17 9.95 -23.90 -3.34
C ALA A 17 10.20 -24.02 -1.83
N SER A 18 11.43 -23.75 -1.42
CA SER A 18 11.85 -23.90 -0.04
C SER A 18 11.23 -22.77 0.78
N PRO A 19 10.74 -23.02 2.01
CA PRO A 19 10.14 -21.98 2.85
C PRO A 19 11.06 -20.77 3.11
N ALA A 20 12.37 -20.94 2.93
CA ALA A 20 13.36 -19.86 2.98
C ALA A 20 13.09 -18.73 1.94
N ALA A 21 12.60 -19.06 0.74
CA ALA A 21 12.36 -18.06 -0.30
C ALA A 21 11.15 -17.15 0.02
N ALA A 22 10.12 -17.70 0.67
CA ALA A 22 8.96 -16.93 1.13
C ALA A 22 9.31 -16.00 2.30
N GLU A 23 10.18 -16.48 3.21
CA GLU A 23 10.70 -15.68 4.33
C GLU A 23 11.60 -14.54 3.86
N GLU A 24 12.52 -14.82 2.92
CA GLU A 24 13.38 -13.80 2.29
C GLU A 24 12.57 -12.73 1.54
N ARG A 25 11.53 -13.14 0.81
CA ARG A 25 10.63 -12.20 0.13
C ARG A 25 9.88 -11.33 1.13
N THR A 26 9.31 -11.92 2.18
CA THR A 26 8.57 -11.18 3.20
C THR A 26 9.46 -10.15 3.90
N MET A 27 10.69 -10.54 4.26
CA MET A 27 11.67 -9.60 4.81
C MET A 27 12.02 -8.46 3.84
N CYS A 28 12.18 -8.76 2.54
CA CYS A 28 12.43 -7.74 1.54
C CYS A 28 11.25 -6.78 1.39
N LEU A 29 10.02 -7.29 1.36
CA LEU A 29 8.80 -6.47 1.29
C LEU A 29 8.66 -5.58 2.52
N ALA A 30 9.02 -6.05 3.71
CA ALA A 30 9.04 -5.22 4.92
C ALA A 30 10.02 -4.04 4.80
N ALA A 31 11.20 -4.23 4.19
CA ALA A 31 12.14 -3.13 3.93
C ALA A 31 11.60 -2.13 2.88
N CYS A 32 10.90 -2.63 1.86
CA CYS A 32 10.21 -1.78 0.90
C CYS A 32 9.08 -0.97 1.55
N GLU A 33 8.34 -1.57 2.47
CA GLU A 33 7.31 -0.89 3.27
C GLU A 33 7.91 0.25 4.09
N GLU A 34 8.96 0.00 4.87
CA GLU A 34 9.61 1.04 5.70
C GLU A 34 10.05 2.26 4.87
N THR A 35 10.65 2.00 3.71
CA THR A 35 11.05 3.06 2.76
C THR A 35 9.84 3.83 2.25
N THR A 36 8.74 3.13 1.98
CA THR A 36 7.51 3.74 1.47
C THR A 36 6.78 4.53 2.54
N GLN A 37 6.75 4.06 3.80
CA GLN A 37 6.22 4.83 4.92
C GLN A 37 6.97 6.14 5.08
N THR A 38 8.31 6.09 5.09
CA THR A 38 9.14 7.29 5.20
C THR A 38 8.83 8.32 4.09
N CYS A 39 8.59 7.82 2.86
CA CYS A 39 8.17 8.65 1.74
C CYS A 39 6.79 9.28 1.99
N LEU A 40 5.80 8.46 2.38
CA LEU A 40 4.43 8.91 2.62
C LEU A 40 4.32 9.87 3.81
N ASP A 41 5.05 9.63 4.89
CA ASP A 41 5.10 10.51 6.06
C ASP A 41 5.53 11.93 5.65
N THR A 42 6.56 12.03 4.82
CA THR A 42 7.02 13.33 4.28
C THR A 42 5.93 14.02 3.45
N VAL A 43 5.18 13.25 2.64
CA VAL A 43 4.07 13.78 1.82
C VAL A 43 2.92 14.27 2.71
N TYR A 44 2.59 13.50 3.75
CA TYR A 44 1.52 13.83 4.68
C TYR A 44 1.86 15.05 5.55
N ASP A 45 3.08 15.12 6.08
CA ASP A 45 3.57 16.29 6.81
C ASP A 45 3.49 17.56 5.96
N ALA A 46 3.90 17.47 4.68
CA ALA A 46 3.82 18.58 3.75
C ALA A 46 2.36 18.97 3.48
N TYR A 47 1.45 18.01 3.35
CA TYR A 47 0.02 18.27 3.14
C TYR A 47 -0.64 18.92 4.36
N ASP A 48 -0.36 18.42 5.56
CA ASP A 48 -0.91 18.93 6.82
C ASP A 48 -0.42 20.37 7.09
N ALA A 49 0.85 20.66 6.79
CA ALA A 49 1.39 22.02 6.85
C ALA A 49 0.80 22.97 5.78
N CYS A 50 0.32 22.42 4.66
CA CYS A 50 -0.17 23.21 3.53
C CYS A 50 -1.48 23.96 3.86
N GLY A 51 -2.36 23.38 4.66
CA GLY A 51 -3.63 24.01 5.08
C GLY A 51 -3.42 25.33 5.85
N PRO A 52 -2.67 25.31 6.97
CA PRO A 52 -2.32 26.52 7.71
C PRO A 52 -1.57 27.55 6.86
N ALA A 53 -0.59 27.12 6.05
CA ALA A 53 0.16 28.01 5.17
C ALA A 53 -0.73 28.66 4.10
N ALA A 54 -1.66 27.90 3.52
CA ALA A 54 -2.67 28.43 2.59
C ALA A 54 -3.53 29.48 3.28
N ASN A 55 -3.98 29.22 4.51
CA ASN A 55 -4.77 30.17 5.28
C ASN A 55 -4.02 31.47 5.57
N GLU A 56 -2.79 31.39 6.07
CA GLU A 56 -1.94 32.56 6.32
C GLU A 56 -1.71 33.37 5.03
N SER A 57 -1.45 32.69 3.91
CA SER A 57 -1.23 33.36 2.61
C SER A 57 -2.48 34.10 2.11
N CYS A 58 -3.67 33.56 2.40
CA CYS A 58 -4.95 34.10 1.96
C CYS A 58 -5.58 35.08 2.95
N ASP A 59 -5.03 35.23 4.17
CA ASP A 59 -5.58 36.14 5.19
C ASP A 59 -5.53 37.61 4.78
N ARG A 60 -4.60 37.98 3.90
CA ARG A 60 -4.50 39.35 3.34
C ARG A 60 -5.38 39.58 2.11
N ALA A 61 -6.04 38.54 1.59
CA ALA A 61 -6.97 38.70 0.48
C ALA A 61 -8.20 39.51 0.93
N ALA A 62 -8.78 40.29 0.01
CA ALA A 62 -10.04 40.96 0.26
C ALA A 62 -11.12 39.92 0.64
N PRO A 63 -12.10 40.25 1.51
CA PRO A 63 -13.11 39.28 1.97
C PRO A 63 -13.83 38.54 0.84
N ALA A 64 -14.12 39.23 -0.27
CA ALA A 64 -14.76 38.65 -1.45
C ALA A 64 -13.88 37.62 -2.19
N GLU A 65 -12.55 37.72 -2.09
CA GLU A 65 -11.58 36.85 -2.77
C GLU A 65 -11.01 35.76 -1.84
N LYS A 66 -11.18 35.89 -0.51
CA LYS A 66 -10.57 34.97 0.48
C LYS A 66 -10.96 33.51 0.24
N MET A 67 -12.25 33.24 0.01
CA MET A 67 -12.73 31.88 -0.27
C MET A 67 -12.12 31.29 -1.54
N LYS A 68 -11.99 32.09 -2.60
CA LYS A 68 -11.39 31.67 -3.86
C LYS A 68 -9.89 31.40 -3.72
N CYS A 69 -9.20 32.25 -2.97
CA CYS A 69 -7.78 32.05 -2.62
C CYS A 69 -7.58 30.73 -1.88
N LEU A 70 -8.32 30.51 -0.79
CA LEU A 70 -8.24 29.28 0.01
C LEU A 70 -8.54 28.04 -0.82
N SER A 71 -9.63 28.06 -1.59
CA SER A 71 -10.02 26.93 -2.44
C SER A 71 -8.92 26.57 -3.45
N THR A 72 -8.33 27.58 -4.09
CA THR A 72 -7.26 27.37 -5.08
C THR A 72 -6.00 26.79 -4.42
N ALA A 73 -5.60 27.33 -3.28
CA ALA A 73 -4.43 26.89 -2.54
C ALA A 73 -4.61 25.45 -2.02
N LEU A 74 -5.74 25.13 -1.39
CA LEU A 74 -6.03 23.78 -0.90
C LEU A 74 -6.15 22.77 -2.04
N GLN A 75 -6.67 23.17 -3.20
CA GLN A 75 -6.68 22.31 -4.39
C GLN A 75 -5.26 22.05 -4.92
N ALA A 76 -4.34 23.00 -4.78
CA ALA A 76 -2.94 22.77 -5.10
C ALA A 76 -2.30 21.79 -4.10
N CYS A 77 -2.52 21.97 -2.79
CA CYS A 77 -2.07 21.06 -1.74
C CYS A 77 -2.51 19.60 -2.04
N SER A 78 -3.80 19.42 -2.35
CA SER A 78 -4.37 18.10 -2.64
C SER A 78 -3.76 17.46 -3.90
N ARG A 79 -3.54 18.24 -4.96
CA ARG A 79 -2.89 17.75 -6.18
C ARG A 79 -1.45 17.31 -5.94
N THR A 80 -0.68 18.10 -5.18
CA THR A 80 0.68 17.72 -4.81
C THR A 80 0.69 16.45 -3.98
N ARG A 81 -0.17 16.34 -2.95
CA ARG A 81 -0.32 15.12 -2.15
C ARG A 81 -0.55 13.91 -3.04
N VAL A 82 -1.56 13.96 -3.91
CA VAL A 82 -1.89 12.84 -4.81
C VAL A 82 -0.71 12.46 -5.72
N SER A 83 -0.03 13.45 -6.30
CA SER A 83 1.12 13.22 -7.18
C SER A 83 2.28 12.55 -6.44
N GLU A 84 2.64 13.05 -5.26
CA GLU A 84 3.76 12.52 -4.48
C GLU A 84 3.43 11.14 -3.88
N THR A 85 2.20 10.91 -3.41
CA THR A 85 1.72 9.58 -2.99
C THR A 85 1.86 8.57 -4.14
N GLN A 86 1.49 8.96 -5.37
CA GLN A 86 1.68 8.08 -6.54
C GLN A 86 3.16 7.79 -6.82
N SER A 87 4.05 8.76 -6.60
CA SER A 87 5.50 8.58 -6.71
C SER A 87 6.03 7.58 -5.67
N CYS A 88 5.60 7.71 -4.40
CA CYS A 88 5.93 6.75 -3.35
C CYS A 88 5.42 5.34 -3.71
N ARG A 89 4.17 5.21 -4.17
CA ARG A 89 3.60 3.93 -4.63
C ARG A 89 4.38 3.32 -5.81
N ALA A 90 4.87 4.13 -6.75
CA ALA A 90 5.67 3.65 -7.87
C ALA A 90 7.03 3.09 -7.38
N THR A 91 7.64 3.76 -6.40
CA THR A 91 8.87 3.29 -5.75
C THR A 91 8.66 1.97 -5.03
N LEU A 92 7.56 1.84 -4.29
CA LEU A 92 7.15 0.60 -3.64
C LEU A 92 7.05 -0.56 -4.65
N LYS A 93 6.32 -0.36 -5.75
CA LYS A 93 6.15 -1.39 -6.79
C LYS A 93 7.48 -1.82 -7.39
N SER A 94 8.38 -0.86 -7.65
CA SER A 94 9.73 -1.15 -8.14
C SER A 94 10.55 -1.93 -7.12
N CYS A 95 10.47 -1.59 -5.84
CA CYS A 95 11.17 -2.30 -4.76
C CYS A 95 10.64 -3.74 -4.62
N ALA A 96 9.32 -3.92 -4.56
CA ALA A 96 8.68 -5.22 -4.43
C ALA A 96 8.96 -6.18 -5.61
N ALA A 97 9.08 -5.63 -6.83
CA ALA A 97 9.49 -6.40 -8.00
C ALA A 97 10.91 -6.97 -7.88
N SER A 98 11.78 -6.35 -7.08
CA SER A 98 13.14 -6.82 -6.82
C SER A 98 13.22 -7.91 -5.74
N CYS A 99 12.16 -8.10 -4.94
CA CYS A 99 12.09 -9.07 -3.84
C CYS A 99 11.89 -10.53 -4.30
N GLY A 100 12.22 -10.87 -5.55
CA GLY A 100 12.07 -12.21 -6.10
C GLY A 100 10.65 -12.58 -6.53
N PRO A 101 10.40 -13.86 -6.86
CA PRO A 101 9.08 -14.32 -7.26
C PRO A 101 8.14 -14.47 -6.06
N ARG A 102 6.87 -14.18 -6.28
CA ARG A 102 5.79 -14.48 -5.33
C ARG A 102 5.42 -15.96 -5.38
N ASP A 103 4.93 -16.48 -4.26
CA ASP A 103 4.37 -17.83 -4.20
C ASP A 103 3.16 -17.99 -5.12
N ALA A 104 3.08 -19.16 -5.77
CA ALA A 104 2.01 -19.45 -6.71
C ALA A 104 0.65 -19.44 -6.01
N GLY A 105 -0.30 -18.67 -6.55
CA GLY A 105 -1.66 -18.60 -6.01
C GLY A 105 -1.83 -17.69 -4.78
N GLN A 106 -0.81 -16.92 -4.40
CA GLN A 106 -0.96 -15.79 -3.47
C GLN A 106 -0.90 -14.47 -4.24
N TYR A 107 -1.43 -13.39 -3.65
CA TYR A 107 -1.36 -12.02 -4.15
C TYR A 107 -0.95 -11.08 -3.01
N GLU A 108 -0.22 -10.04 -3.37
CA GLU A 108 0.25 -9.01 -2.46
C GLU A 108 -0.47 -7.71 -2.77
N PHE A 109 -0.90 -7.03 -1.71
CA PHE A 109 -1.63 -5.79 -1.78
C PHE A 109 -0.93 -4.74 -0.92
N TRP A 110 -0.96 -3.51 -1.38
CA TRP A 110 -0.65 -2.35 -0.55
C TRP A 110 -1.97 -1.72 -0.13
N CYS A 111 -2.21 -1.66 1.17
CA CYS A 111 -3.43 -1.11 1.74
C CYS A 111 -3.12 0.25 2.38
N GLU A 112 -3.92 1.25 2.04
CA GLU A 112 -3.85 2.60 2.60
C GLU A 112 -5.18 2.96 3.25
N LEU A 113 -5.13 3.23 4.55
CA LEU A 113 -6.25 3.67 5.38
C LEU A 113 -6.05 5.13 5.76
N GLU A 114 -7.02 5.98 5.42
CA GLU A 114 -7.21 7.31 6.02
C GLU A 114 -8.50 7.24 6.85
N ALA A 115 -8.44 7.55 8.15
CA ALA A 115 -9.60 7.49 9.04
C ALA A 115 -9.66 8.68 9.99
N ASP A 116 -10.87 9.17 10.27
CA ASP A 116 -11.12 10.26 11.19
C ASP A 116 -11.76 9.71 12.47
N MET A 117 -11.09 9.90 13.61
CA MET A 117 -11.68 9.55 14.90
C MET A 117 -12.71 10.60 15.31
N PRO A 118 -13.95 10.18 15.66
CA PRO A 118 -15.05 11.11 15.93
C PRO A 118 -14.87 11.96 17.20
N THR A 119 -13.98 11.56 18.12
CA THR A 119 -13.90 12.15 19.46
C THR A 119 -12.69 13.04 19.72
N GLU A 120 -11.66 13.03 18.86
CA GLU A 120 -10.37 13.65 19.18
C GLU A 120 -9.77 14.53 18.08
N ASP A 121 -10.49 14.78 16.97
CA ASP A 121 -9.92 15.41 15.76
C ASP A 121 -8.61 14.72 15.31
N VAL A 122 -8.48 13.42 15.62
CA VAL A 122 -7.31 12.62 15.26
C VAL A 122 -7.56 11.99 13.91
N HIS A 123 -6.70 12.34 12.97
CA HIS A 123 -6.64 11.72 11.66
C HIS A 123 -5.61 10.58 11.70
N ILE A 124 -6.08 9.35 11.51
CA ILE A 124 -5.28 8.13 11.48
C ILE A 124 -4.93 7.83 10.03
N ARG A 125 -3.64 7.63 9.77
CA ARG A 125 -3.14 7.11 8.49
C ARG A 125 -2.40 5.81 8.76
N MET A 126 -2.82 4.73 8.11
CA MET A 126 -2.16 3.44 8.23
C MET A 126 -1.99 2.86 6.83
N ASN A 127 -0.74 2.71 6.42
CA ASN A 127 -0.40 2.02 5.19
C ASN A 127 0.35 0.75 5.55
N SER A 128 0.15 -0.36 4.84
CA SER A 128 1.01 -1.55 5.05
C SER A 128 0.76 -2.58 3.94
N PHE A 129 1.69 -3.52 3.78
CA PHE A 129 1.51 -4.67 2.92
C PHE A 129 0.49 -5.66 3.51
N CYS A 130 -0.20 -6.36 2.63
CA CYS A 130 -0.98 -7.52 2.98
C CYS A 130 -0.76 -8.64 1.96
N VAL A 131 -0.55 -9.86 2.45
CA VAL A 131 -0.50 -11.07 1.62
C VAL A 131 -1.83 -11.80 1.78
N GLY A 132 -2.49 -12.07 0.66
CA GLY A 132 -3.73 -12.82 0.64
C GLY A 132 -3.53 -14.30 1.03
N PRO A 133 -4.57 -14.94 1.60
CA PRO A 133 -4.53 -16.36 1.90
C PRO A 133 -4.32 -17.18 0.61
N PRO A 134 -3.46 -18.21 0.64
CA PRO A 134 -3.21 -19.05 -0.53
C PRO A 134 -4.43 -19.90 -0.89
N GLY A 135 -4.57 -20.23 -2.17
CA GLY A 135 -5.55 -21.22 -2.64
C GLY A 135 -6.99 -20.71 -2.80
N VAL A 136 -7.22 -19.40 -2.62
CA VAL A 136 -8.50 -18.73 -2.91
C VAL A 136 -8.35 -17.76 -4.09
N SER A 137 -9.47 -17.28 -4.64
CA SER A 137 -9.46 -16.38 -5.80
C SER A 137 -8.79 -15.02 -5.47
N PRO A 138 -8.27 -14.28 -6.48
CA PRO A 138 -7.67 -12.97 -6.25
C PRO A 138 -8.62 -11.97 -5.56
N GLY A 139 -9.93 -12.07 -5.84
CA GLY A 139 -10.95 -11.25 -5.18
C GLY A 139 -11.10 -11.58 -3.69
N GLU A 140 -11.16 -12.87 -3.33
CA GLU A 140 -11.22 -13.29 -1.92
C GLU A 140 -9.95 -12.92 -1.15
N GLN A 141 -8.80 -12.92 -1.82
CA GLN A 141 -7.53 -12.46 -1.24
C GLN A 141 -7.52 -10.94 -0.99
N HIS A 142 -8.06 -10.17 -1.93
CA HIS A 142 -8.25 -8.74 -1.78
C HIS A 142 -9.21 -8.42 -0.64
N ASP A 143 -10.37 -9.07 -0.59
CA ASP A 143 -11.38 -8.90 0.46
C ASP A 143 -10.80 -9.23 1.85
N HIS A 144 -9.95 -10.25 1.94
CA HIS A 144 -9.23 -10.57 3.17
C HIS A 144 -8.37 -9.39 3.65
N CYS A 145 -7.58 -8.80 2.74
CA CYS A 145 -6.75 -7.65 3.06
C CYS A 145 -7.57 -6.42 3.43
N VAL A 146 -8.63 -6.10 2.67
CA VAL A 146 -9.54 -5.00 3.01
C VAL A 146 -10.11 -5.18 4.42
N LYS A 147 -10.55 -6.40 4.75
CA LYS A 147 -11.13 -6.70 6.07
C LYS A 147 -10.12 -6.57 7.21
N LEU A 148 -8.85 -6.89 7.00
CA LEU A 148 -7.80 -6.74 8.02
C LEU A 148 -7.57 -5.27 8.40
N PHE A 149 -7.73 -4.35 7.45
CA PHE A 149 -7.46 -2.92 7.64
C PHE A 149 -8.71 -2.10 7.95
N THR A 150 -9.90 -2.64 7.69
CA THR A 150 -11.16 -1.95 7.98
C THR A 150 -11.31 -1.73 9.49
N PRO A 151 -11.49 -0.47 9.94
CA PRO A 151 -11.77 -0.18 11.35
C PRO A 151 -13.03 -0.89 11.83
N THR A 152 -13.01 -1.39 13.07
CA THR A 152 -14.16 -2.08 13.66
C THR A 152 -15.19 -1.14 14.27
N ASP A 153 -14.81 0.12 14.53
CA ASP A 153 -15.72 1.12 15.07
C ASP A 153 -16.59 1.71 13.94
N PRO A 154 -17.92 1.47 13.94
CA PRO A 154 -18.82 1.99 12.91
C PRO A 154 -19.00 3.51 12.96
N ALA A 155 -18.59 4.18 14.06
CA ALA A 155 -18.61 5.63 14.17
C ALA A 155 -17.41 6.30 13.49
N MET A 156 -16.39 5.52 13.09
CA MET A 156 -15.20 6.02 12.41
C MET A 156 -15.50 6.20 10.92
N GLY A 157 -15.37 7.43 10.43
CA GLY A 157 -15.32 7.69 8.99
C GLY A 157 -13.96 7.25 8.46
N TYR A 158 -13.93 6.46 7.39
CA TYR A 158 -12.68 6.03 6.78
C TYR A 158 -12.74 5.88 5.26
N ALA A 159 -11.58 5.98 4.64
CA ALA A 159 -11.30 5.58 3.27
C ALA A 159 -10.21 4.51 3.30
N LEU A 160 -10.44 3.39 2.63
CA LEU A 160 -9.50 2.28 2.52
C LEU A 160 -9.35 1.87 1.06
N ASP A 161 -8.12 1.86 0.57
CA ASP A 161 -7.75 1.38 -0.76
C ASP A 161 -6.67 0.30 -0.63
N CYS A 162 -7.00 -0.93 -1.02
CA CYS A 162 -6.04 -2.02 -1.16
C CYS A 162 -5.79 -2.28 -2.65
N SER A 163 -4.62 -1.86 -3.13
CA SER A 163 -4.25 -1.99 -4.55
C SER A 163 -3.26 -3.14 -4.75
N PRO A 164 -3.38 -3.94 -5.83
CA PRO A 164 -2.40 -4.96 -6.17
C PRO A 164 -0.99 -4.37 -6.34
N LEU A 165 0.00 -5.05 -5.76
CA LEU A 165 1.40 -4.64 -5.82
C LEU A 165 2.05 -5.00 -7.17
N LEU A 166 1.78 -6.21 -7.67
CA LEU A 166 2.34 -6.84 -8.87
C LEU A 166 1.29 -7.64 -9.64
#